data_AF-A0A919TKR3-F1
#
_entry.id   AF-A0A919TKR3-F1
#
_cell.length_a   1.000
_cell.length_b   1.000
_cell.length_c   1.000
_cell.angle_alpha   90.00
_cell.angle_beta   90.00
_cell.angle_gamma   90.00
#
_symmetry.space_group_name_H-M   'P 1'
#
loop_
_entity.id
_entity.type
_entity.pdbx_description
1 polymer ?
#
loop_
_entity_poly.entity_id
_entity_poly.type
_entity_poly.pdbx_seq_one_letter_code
_entity_poly.pdbx_strand_id
1 'polypeptide(L)' 'MDDALVAYNAGRVDGAAGQRDPQIAEDPEVGADYRIGLLDGRIAAFHLINEVRGILGVTGSLFERPDDPRAV' A
#
# COMPACT_ATOMS: atom_id res chain seq x y z
N MET A 1 -3.15 -2.37 24.88
CA MET A 1 -3.44 -2.90 23.52
C MET A 1 -2.24 -3.74 23.16
N ASP A 2 -2.41 -4.88 22.50
CA ASP A 2 -1.28 -5.73 22.10
C ASP A 2 -0.34 -4.93 21.17
N ASP A 3 0.93 -4.78 21.55
CA ASP A 3 1.90 -3.93 20.83
C ASP A 3 2.11 -4.43 19.39
N ALA A 4 1.95 -5.74 19.15
CA ALA A 4 1.91 -6.34 17.82
C ALA A 4 0.75 -5.79 16.97
N LEU A 5 -0.45 -5.66 17.54
CA LEU A 5 -1.62 -5.14 16.81
C LEU A 5 -1.49 -3.64 16.52
N VAL A 6 -0.83 -2.88 17.40
CA VAL A 6 -0.52 -1.47 17.18
C VAL A 6 0.48 -1.33 16.03
N ALA A 7 1.57 -2.11 16.05
CA ALA A 7 2.60 -2.10 15.02
C ALA A 7 2.04 -2.53 13.65
N TYR A 8 1.21 -3.58 13.61
CA TYR A 8 0.48 -3.98 12.42
C TYR A 8 -0.35 -2.83 11.84
N ASN A 9 -1.14 -2.15 12.68
CA ASN A 9 -1.98 -1.07 12.21
C ASN A 9 -1.18 0.15 11.72
N ALA A 10 -0.08 0.49 12.39
CA ALA A 10 0.83 1.53 11.93
C ALA A 10 1.39 1.17 10.55
N GLY A 11 1.89 -0.06 10.38
CA GLY A 11 2.35 -0.57 9.11
C GLY A 11 1.28 -0.49 8.02
N ARG A 12 0.05 -0.91 8.32
CA ARG A 12 -1.07 -0.86 7.37
C ARG A 12 -1.39 0.54 6.88
N VAL A 13 -1.36 1.53 7.76
CA VAL A 13 -1.57 2.94 7.39
C VAL A 13 -0.42 3.46 6.53
N ASP A 14 0.82 3.21 6.94
CA ASP A 14 2.02 3.64 6.19
C ASP A 14 2.07 2.98 4.80
N GLY A 15 1.74 1.70 4.72
CA GLY A 15 1.70 0.93 3.49
C GLY A 15 0.71 1.49 2.49
N ALA A 16 -0.49 1.84 2.95
CA ALA A 16 -1.50 2.50 2.12
C ALA A 16 -1.07 3.90 1.66
N ALA A 17 -0.27 4.61 2.47
CA ALA A 17 0.32 5.90 2.13
C ALA A 17 1.60 5.80 1.26
N GLY A 18 2.10 4.58 0.99
CA GLY A 18 3.34 4.36 0.27
C GLY A 18 4.61 4.76 1.06
N GLN A 19 4.49 4.97 2.37
CA GLN A 19 5.59 5.33 3.26
C GLN A 19 6.10 4.08 4.00
N ARG A 20 7.34 4.12 4.50
CA ARG A 20 7.89 3.11 5.41
C ARG A 20 8.63 3.85 6.52
N ASP A 21 8.29 3.54 7.76
CA ASP A 21 9.08 3.91 8.92
C ASP A 21 10.21 2.88 9.13
N PRO A 22 11.48 3.24 8.91
CA PRO A 22 12.60 2.32 9.09
C PRO A 22 12.82 1.95 10.56
N GLN A 23 12.52 2.84 11.50
CA GLN A 23 12.77 2.63 12.93
C GLN A 23 11.87 1.52 13.46
N ILE A 24 10.57 1.57 13.16
CA ILE A 24 9.62 0.52 13.58
C ILE A 24 9.87 -0.77 12.81
N ALA A 25 10.19 -0.68 11.51
CA ALA A 25 10.41 -1.86 10.68
C ALA A 25 11.66 -2.68 11.07
N GLU A 26 12.64 -2.05 11.72
CA GLU A 26 13.88 -2.66 12.20
C GLU A 26 13.83 -3.02 13.69
N ASP A 27 12.73 -2.68 14.38
CA ASP A 27 12.51 -3.05 15.76
C ASP A 27 12.44 -4.59 15.90
N PRO A 28 13.24 -5.18 16.81
CA PRO A 28 13.32 -6.64 16.96
C PRO A 28 12.06 -7.26 17.60
N GLU A 29 11.27 -6.48 18.31
CA GLU A 29 10.08 -6.94 19.02
C GLU A 29 8.82 -6.82 18.15
N VAL A 30 8.64 -5.69 17.46
CA VAL A 30 7.39 -5.40 16.72
C VAL A 30 7.57 -5.22 15.21
N GLY A 31 8.80 -5.22 14.71
CA GLY A 31 9.08 -4.92 13.30
C GLY A 31 8.55 -5.98 12.34
N ALA A 32 8.30 -7.21 12.79
CA ALA A 32 7.64 -8.23 11.99
C ALA A 32 6.17 -7.86 11.70
N ASP A 33 5.40 -7.54 12.75
CA ASP A 33 3.98 -7.17 12.63
C ASP A 33 3.79 -5.88 11.81
N TYR A 34 4.67 -4.89 12.03
CA TYR A 34 4.69 -3.68 11.22
C TYR A 34 4.88 -3.98 9.73
N ARG A 35 5.84 -4.83 9.36
CA ARG A 35 6.11 -5.16 7.95
C ARG A 35 4.97 -5.95 7.30
N ILE A 36 4.27 -6.78 8.06
CA ILE A 36 3.05 -7.47 7.59
C ILE A 36 1.97 -6.43 7.27
N GLY A 37 1.68 -5.53 8.23
CA GLY A 37 0.74 -4.44 8.00
C GLY A 37 1.12 -3.59 6.79
N LEU A 38 2.40 -3.25 6.67
CA LEU A 38 2.94 -2.47 5.54
C LEU A 38 2.65 -3.11 4.18
N LEU A 39 2.82 -4.43 4.07
CA LEU A 39 2.50 -5.18 2.86
C LEU A 39 0.98 -5.14 2.57
N ASP A 40 0.16 -5.41 3.57
CA ASP A 40 -1.30 -5.40 3.44
C ASP A 40 -1.82 -4.03 2.99
N GLY A 41 -1.29 -2.95 3.57
CA GLY A 41 -1.64 -1.58 3.19
C GLY A 41 -1.32 -1.28 1.71
N ARG A 42 -0.17 -1.74 1.22
CA ARG A 42 0.22 -1.58 -0.19
C ARG A 42 -0.67 -2.38 -1.14
N ILE A 43 -1.04 -3.61 -0.76
CA ILE A 43 -1.96 -4.44 -1.54
C ILE A 43 -3.35 -3.79 -1.61
N ALA A 44 -3.85 -3.26 -0.49
CA ALA A 44 -5.12 -2.55 -0.46
C ALA A 44 -5.11 -1.31 -1.36
N ALA A 45 -4.04 -0.49 -1.30
CA ALA A 45 -3.88 0.67 -2.18
C ALA A 45 -3.82 0.27 -3.66
N PHE A 46 -3.10 -0.81 -3.99
CA PHE A 46 -3.05 -1.34 -5.36
C PHE A 46 -4.43 -1.76 -5.88
N HIS A 47 -5.22 -2.47 -5.09
CA HIS A 47 -6.58 -2.85 -5.48
C HIS A 47 -7.47 -1.63 -5.71
N LEU A 48 -7.43 -0.63 -4.82
CA LEU A 48 -8.17 0.61 -4.98
C LEU A 48 -7.79 1.33 -6.28
N ILE A 49 -6.49 1.44 -6.58
CA ILE A 49 -6.02 2.08 -7.81
C ILE A 49 -6.52 1.33 -9.05
N ASN A 50 -6.48 0.00 -9.04
CA ASN A 50 -7.00 -0.80 -10.16
C ASN A 50 -8.49 -0.65 -10.36
N GLU A 51 -9.26 -0.57 -9.27
CA GLU A 51 -10.71 -0.33 -9.35
C GLU A 51 -11.02 1.04 -9.96
N VAL A 52 -10.32 2.09 -9.52
CA VAL A 52 -10.44 3.43 -10.10
C VAL A 52 -10.08 3.43 -11.60
N ARG A 53 -9.03 2.71 -11.99
CA ARG A 53 -8.65 2.58 -13.41
C ARG A 53 -9.71 1.87 -14.23
N GLY A 54 -10.33 0.81 -13.68
CA GLY A 54 -11.45 0.13 -14.31
C GLY A 54 -12.64 1.06 -14.55
N ILE A 55 -12.97 1.90 -13.57
CA ILE A 55 -14.02 2.92 -13.68
C ILE A 55 -13.69 3.95 -14.79
N LEU A 56 -12.41 4.33 -14.92
CA LEU A 56 -11.94 5.29 -15.91
C LEU A 56 -11.66 4.66 -17.29
N GLY A 57 -11.79 3.34 -17.44
CA GLY A 57 -11.50 2.63 -18.70
C GLY A 57 -10.02 2.58 -19.08
N VAL A 58 -9.10 2.77 -18.14
CA VAL A 58 -7.64 2.73 -18.39
C VAL A 58 -7.18 1.26 -18.41
N THR A 59 -6.61 0.81 -19.54
CA THR A 59 -6.29 -0.61 -19.77
C THR A 59 -4.80 -0.93 -19.86
N GLY A 60 -3.95 0.08 -19.97
CA GLY A 60 -2.51 -0.02 -20.09
C GLY A 60 -1.82 -0.43 -18.79
N SER A 61 -0.49 -0.48 -18.83
CA SER A 61 0.31 -0.80 -17.65
C SER A 61 0.20 0.29 -16.57
N LEU A 62 0.30 -0.12 -15.30
CA LEU A 62 0.50 0.82 -14.18
C LEU A 62 1.91 1.43 -14.16
N PHE A 63 2.86 0.75 -14.78
CA PHE A 63 4.30 1.05 -14.66
C PHE A 63 4.90 1.65 -15.94
N GLU A 64 4.15 1.63 -17.05
CA GLU A 64 4.46 2.45 -18.23
C GLU A 64 3.67 3.76 -18.15
N ARG A 65 3.99 4.73 -19.01
CA ARG A 65 3.28 6.02 -19.05
C ARG A 65 1.75 5.77 -19.11
N PRO A 66 0.94 6.55 -18.38
CA PRO A 66 -0.50 6.35 -18.36
C PRO A 66 -1.08 6.47 -19.78
N ASP A 67 -2.07 5.63 -20.10
CA ASP A 67 -2.87 5.80 -21.32
C ASP A 67 -3.49 7.21 -21.33
N ASP A 68 -3.56 7.86 -22.51
CA ASP A 68 -4.30 9.12 -22.63
C ASP A 68 -5.80 8.81 -22.70
N PRO A 69 -6.61 9.19 -21.70
CA PRO A 69 -8.05 8.92 -21.68
C PRO A 69 -8.84 9.69 -22.75
N ARG A 70 -8.19 10.58 -23.53
CA ARG A 70 -8.83 11.39 -24.59
C ARG A 70 -8.63 10.81 -26.00
N ALA A 71 -8.07 9.61 -26.13
CA ALA A 71 -7.71 9.03 -27.43
C ALA A 71 -8.87 8.34 -28.20
N VAL A 72 -10.13 8.57 -27.80
CA VAL A 72 -11.32 8.01 -28.48
C VAL A 72 -12.12 9.11 -29.17
#